data_AF-A0A6A0H0L9-F1
#
_entry.id   AF-A0A6A0H0L9-F1
#
_cell.length_a   1.000
_cell.length_b   1.000
_cell.length_c   1.000
_cell.angle_alpha   90.00
_cell.angle_beta   90.00
_cell.angle_gamma   90.00
#
_symmetry.space_group_name_H-M   'P 1'
#
loop_
_entity.id
_entity.type
_entity.pdbx_description
1 polymer ?
#
loop_
_entity_poly.entity_id
_entity_poly.type
_entity_poly.pdbx_seq_one_letter_code
_entity_poly.pdbx_strand_id
1 'polypeptide(L)'
;MSKQVTAAGAALAAIVDANKKLTAVVERLAFFTAKLYRRYRHNNTEAESIYDRKSTERAHCPYSKFAVGAALLTEDGNIVQGANVENASYGLTICGERSAICAAVVQGHRHFSAIAVVTDVGDDFGTPCGACRQVLAEFSMDMEVYLAQMSGKYIKTTMKKLLPAAFTPDKLNI
;
A
#
# COMPACT_ATOMS: atom_id res chain seq x y z
N MET A 1 -0.74 7.46 -63.20
CA MET A 1 -0.69 7.98 -61.81
C MET A 1 -1.48 7.15 -60.78
N SER A 2 -2.32 6.17 -61.18
CA SER A 2 -3.22 5.45 -60.25
C SER A 2 -2.62 4.24 -59.49
N LYS A 3 -1.55 3.59 -60.00
CA LYS A 3 -0.97 2.38 -59.38
C LYS A 3 -0.02 2.64 -58.20
N GLN A 4 0.55 3.83 -58.08
CA GLN A 4 1.46 4.18 -56.97
C GLN A 4 0.70 4.56 -55.68
N VAL A 5 -0.51 5.12 -55.80
CA VAL A 5 -1.34 5.52 -54.65
C VAL A 5 -1.91 4.29 -53.93
N THR A 6 -2.24 3.23 -54.65
CA THR A 6 -2.75 1.97 -54.07
C THR A 6 -1.66 1.15 -53.36
N ALA A 7 -0.43 1.15 -53.87
CA ALA A 7 0.71 0.48 -53.22
C ALA A 7 1.10 1.15 -51.88
N ALA A 8 1.06 2.49 -51.82
CA ALA A 8 1.29 3.24 -50.59
C ALA A 8 0.21 2.99 -49.52
N GLY A 9 -1.06 2.88 -49.93
CA GLY A 9 -2.17 2.55 -49.03
C GLY A 9 -2.07 1.14 -48.42
N ALA A 10 -1.65 0.15 -49.21
CA ALA A 10 -1.42 -1.22 -48.72
C ALA A 10 -0.24 -1.29 -47.74
N ALA A 11 0.84 -0.55 -48.00
CA ALA A 11 1.99 -0.46 -47.09
C ALA A 11 1.61 0.18 -45.75
N LEU A 12 0.79 1.24 -45.78
CA LEU A 12 0.33 1.92 -44.56
C LEU A 12 -0.58 1.00 -43.71
N ALA A 13 -1.48 0.25 -44.34
CA ALA A 13 -2.35 -0.69 -43.63
C ALA A 13 -1.55 -1.81 -42.93
N ALA A 14 -0.50 -2.33 -43.58
CA ALA A 14 0.38 -3.34 -42.99
C ALA A 14 1.15 -2.81 -41.77
N ILE A 15 1.61 -1.56 -41.80
CA ILE A 15 2.29 -0.90 -40.67
C ILE A 15 1.34 -0.73 -39.48
N VAL A 16 0.08 -0.31 -39.73
CA VAL A 16 -0.92 -0.15 -38.68
C VAL A 16 -1.28 -1.49 -38.01
N ASP A 17 -1.42 -2.56 -38.80
CA ASP A 17 -1.70 -3.91 -38.28
C ASP A 17 -0.52 -4.46 -37.46
N ALA A 18 0.71 -4.23 -37.92
CA ALA A 18 1.93 -4.57 -37.19
C ALA A 18 2.02 -3.84 -35.84
N ASN A 19 1.69 -2.54 -35.80
CA ASN A 19 1.68 -1.77 -34.56
C ASN A 19 0.63 -2.28 -33.56
N LYS A 20 -0.58 -2.61 -34.00
CA LYS A 20 -1.62 -3.18 -33.12
C LYS A 20 -1.19 -4.51 -32.50
N LYS A 21 -0.56 -5.38 -33.30
CA LYS A 21 0.00 -6.64 -32.82
C LYS A 21 1.12 -6.41 -31.81
N LEU A 22 1.97 -5.41 -32.03
CA LEU A 22 3.04 -5.03 -31.11
C LEU A 22 2.48 -4.51 -29.78
N THR A 23 1.45 -3.64 -29.81
CA THR A 23 0.78 -3.13 -28.59
C THR A 23 0.18 -4.28 -27.78
N ALA A 24 -0.51 -5.22 -28.41
CA ALA A 24 -1.08 -6.38 -27.73
C ALA A 24 -0.03 -7.30 -27.09
N VAL A 25 1.16 -7.40 -27.69
CA VAL A 25 2.29 -8.15 -27.11
C VAL A 25 2.88 -7.41 -25.90
N VAL A 26 3.01 -6.08 -25.98
CA VAL A 26 3.48 -5.24 -24.86
C VAL A 26 2.51 -5.31 -23.68
N GLU A 27 1.20 -5.25 -23.92
CA GLU A 27 0.18 -5.39 -22.88
C GLU A 27 0.18 -6.77 -22.23
N ARG A 28 0.34 -7.85 -23.02
CA ARG A 28 0.48 -9.21 -22.49
C ARG A 28 1.75 -9.39 -21.68
N LEU A 29 2.87 -8.81 -22.13
CA LEU A 29 4.13 -8.81 -21.38
C LEU A 29 4.00 -8.03 -20.07
N ALA A 30 3.37 -6.85 -20.08
CA ALA A 30 3.10 -6.07 -18.87
C ALA A 30 2.21 -6.82 -17.86
N PHE A 31 1.18 -7.53 -18.35
CA PHE A 31 0.34 -8.40 -17.52
C PHE A 31 1.14 -9.58 -16.94
N PHE A 32 2.00 -10.21 -17.75
CA PHE A 32 2.80 -11.34 -17.32
C PHE A 32 3.89 -10.94 -16.34
N THR A 33 4.53 -9.78 -16.54
CA THR A 33 5.52 -9.21 -15.60
C THR A 33 4.85 -8.76 -14.32
N ALA A 34 3.66 -8.14 -14.35
CA ALA A 34 2.91 -7.82 -13.13
C ALA A 34 2.51 -9.09 -12.36
N LYS A 35 2.13 -10.16 -13.06
CA LYS A 35 1.79 -11.45 -12.45
C LYS A 35 3.01 -12.19 -11.89
N LEU A 36 4.14 -12.19 -12.61
CA LEU A 36 5.42 -12.72 -12.13
C LEU A 36 5.97 -11.90 -10.97
N TYR A 37 5.84 -10.57 -11.01
CA TYR A 37 6.24 -9.67 -9.94
C TYR A 37 5.38 -9.89 -8.69
N ARG A 38 4.04 -10.03 -8.83
CA ARG A 38 3.14 -10.45 -7.73
C ARG A 38 3.55 -11.80 -7.14
N ARG A 39 3.90 -12.78 -7.99
CA ARG A 39 4.28 -14.13 -7.57
C ARG A 39 5.67 -14.20 -6.95
N TYR A 40 6.62 -13.39 -7.42
CA TYR A 40 7.95 -13.23 -6.85
C TYR A 40 7.89 -12.53 -5.48
N ARG A 41 7.02 -11.51 -5.36
CA ARG A 41 6.77 -10.77 -4.13
C ARG A 41 6.18 -11.62 -3.00
N HIS A 42 5.36 -12.63 -3.31
CA HIS A 42 4.84 -13.57 -2.31
C HIS A 42 5.90 -14.53 -1.72
N ASN A 43 7.08 -14.66 -2.34
CA ASN A 43 8.13 -15.57 -1.88
C ASN A 43 9.19 -14.91 -0.97
N ASN A 44 9.22 -13.58 -0.87
CA ASN A 44 9.97 -12.88 0.18
C ASN A 44 9.02 -12.65 1.36
N THR A 45 9.56 -12.71 2.58
CA THR A 45 8.76 -12.53 3.80
C THR A 45 7.83 -11.31 3.63
N GLU A 46 6.52 -11.49 3.86
CA GLU A 46 5.49 -10.47 3.55
C GLU A 46 5.85 -9.07 4.09
N ALA A 47 6.60 -9.02 5.20
CA ALA A 47 7.23 -7.85 5.80
C ALA A 47 8.11 -7.03 4.85
N GLU A 48 9.08 -7.67 4.18
CA GLU A 48 10.03 -7.00 3.27
C GLU A 48 9.31 -6.43 2.06
N SER A 49 8.20 -7.04 1.69
CA SER A 49 7.40 -6.59 0.57
C SER A 49 6.69 -5.26 0.90
N ILE A 50 6.25 -5.05 2.14
CA ILE A 50 5.48 -3.85 2.51
C ILE A 50 6.28 -2.81 3.30
N TYR A 51 7.46 -3.18 3.82
CA TYR A 51 8.37 -2.23 4.45
C TYR A 51 8.74 -1.12 3.46
N ASP A 52 8.42 0.11 3.83
CA ASP A 52 8.81 1.26 3.04
C ASP A 52 9.22 2.44 3.92
N ARG A 53 10.52 2.59 4.12
CA ARG A 53 11.09 3.73 4.84
C ARG A 53 10.75 5.08 4.20
N LYS A 54 10.45 5.14 2.90
CA LYS A 54 10.09 6.41 2.23
C LYS A 54 8.73 6.94 2.68
N SER A 55 7.91 6.11 3.32
CA SER A 55 6.66 6.57 3.91
C SER A 55 6.90 7.60 5.02
N THR A 56 7.98 7.50 5.79
CA THR A 56 8.32 8.49 6.83
C THR A 56 8.77 9.83 6.22
N GLU A 57 9.37 9.82 5.03
CA GLU A 57 9.81 11.04 4.32
C GLU A 57 8.64 11.96 3.93
N ARG A 58 7.40 11.44 3.93
CA ARG A 58 6.17 12.19 3.63
C ARG A 58 5.46 12.74 4.88
N ALA A 59 6.00 12.49 6.07
CA ALA A 59 5.41 12.97 7.31
C ALA A 59 5.37 14.50 7.36
N HIS A 60 4.22 15.05 7.72
CA HIS A 60 4.09 16.45 8.09
C HIS A 60 4.04 16.55 9.62
N CYS A 61 5.20 16.57 10.25
CA CYS A 61 5.33 16.57 11.72
C CYS A 61 6.14 17.77 12.26
N PRO A 62 5.73 19.01 11.99
CA PRO A 62 6.50 20.18 12.40
C PRO A 62 6.53 20.40 13.92
N TYR A 63 5.64 19.79 14.71
CA TYR A 63 5.55 20.00 16.16
C TYR A 63 6.34 18.95 16.92
N SER A 64 6.06 17.65 16.71
CA SER A 64 6.76 16.58 17.43
C SER A 64 8.16 16.30 16.89
N LYS A 65 8.41 16.62 15.61
CA LYS A 65 9.60 16.16 14.85
C LYS A 65 9.73 14.64 14.83
N PHE A 66 8.62 13.93 14.98
CA PHE A 66 8.57 12.48 15.04
C PHE A 66 7.87 11.91 13.80
N ALA A 67 8.65 11.33 12.90
CA ALA A 67 8.12 10.84 11.62
C ALA A 67 7.61 9.40 11.75
N VAL A 68 6.34 9.22 11.41
CA VAL A 68 5.67 7.92 11.38
C VAL A 68 5.18 7.65 9.97
N GLY A 69 5.70 6.59 9.37
CA GLY A 69 5.29 6.07 8.08
C GLY A 69 4.49 4.78 8.24
N ALA A 70 3.56 4.54 7.32
CA ALA A 70 2.85 3.28 7.23
C ALA A 70 2.67 2.82 5.79
N ALA A 71 2.60 1.51 5.61
CA ALA A 71 2.32 0.88 4.33
C ALA A 71 1.31 -0.26 4.53
N LEU A 72 0.13 -0.08 3.96
CA LEU A 72 -1.00 -0.97 4.09
C LEU A 72 -1.09 -1.88 2.86
N LEU A 73 -1.13 -3.19 3.10
CA LEU A 73 -1.31 -4.22 2.08
C LEU A 73 -2.78 -4.59 1.96
N THR A 74 -3.30 -4.39 0.76
CA THR A 74 -4.63 -4.85 0.35
C THR A 74 -4.59 -6.34 0.00
N GLU A 75 -5.73 -7.03 0.11
CA GLU A 75 -5.82 -8.46 -0.25
C GLU A 75 -5.53 -8.73 -1.74
N ASP A 76 -5.77 -7.75 -2.62
CA ASP A 76 -5.47 -7.85 -4.04
C ASP A 76 -4.01 -7.46 -4.38
N GLY A 77 -3.19 -7.23 -3.35
CA GLY A 77 -1.73 -7.11 -3.45
C GLY A 77 -1.21 -5.69 -3.71
N ASN A 78 -2.08 -4.68 -3.69
CA ASN A 78 -1.66 -3.27 -3.76
C ASN A 78 -1.15 -2.78 -2.40
N ILE A 79 -0.20 -1.85 -2.44
CA ILE A 79 0.33 -1.17 -1.26
C ILE A 79 -0.14 0.27 -1.27
N VAL A 80 -0.74 0.71 -0.18
CA VAL A 80 -1.12 2.10 0.02
C VAL A 80 -0.30 2.68 1.16
N GLN A 81 0.41 3.78 0.87
CA GLN A 81 1.28 4.43 1.84
C GLN A 81 0.52 5.49 2.64
N GLY A 82 0.95 5.69 3.89
CA GLY A 82 0.52 6.79 4.75
C GLY A 82 1.68 7.34 5.55
N ALA A 83 1.50 8.55 6.06
CA ALA A 83 2.41 9.22 6.98
C ALA A 83 1.62 10.06 7.98
N ASN A 84 2.18 10.35 9.15
CA ASN A 84 1.51 11.23 10.10
C ASN A 84 1.43 12.67 9.57
N VAL A 85 0.29 13.31 9.84
CA VAL A 85 0.01 14.69 9.48
C VAL A 85 -0.48 15.39 10.74
N GLU A 86 0.38 16.24 11.28
CA GLU A 86 0.10 17.01 12.47
C GLU A 86 -0.67 18.29 12.17
N ASN A 87 -1.32 18.81 13.20
CA ASN A 87 -2.09 20.04 13.13
C ASN A 87 -1.84 20.89 14.39
N ALA A 88 -1.98 22.21 14.27
CA ALA A 88 -1.86 23.13 15.42
C ALA A 88 -2.89 22.81 16.51
N SER A 89 -4.09 22.37 16.12
CA SER A 89 -5.05 21.74 17.03
C SER A 89 -4.72 20.25 17.13
N TYR A 90 -3.98 19.86 18.17
CA TYR A 90 -3.34 18.54 18.23
C TYR A 90 -4.30 17.36 18.12
N GLY A 91 -5.56 17.53 18.56
CA GLY A 91 -6.60 16.50 18.44
C GLY A 91 -7.00 16.17 16.99
N LEU A 92 -6.66 17.04 16.03
CA LEU A 92 -6.90 16.83 14.60
C LEU A 92 -5.76 16.06 13.89
N THR A 93 -4.69 15.71 14.62
CA THR A 93 -3.56 14.96 14.07
C THR A 93 -3.99 13.55 13.62
N ILE A 94 -3.58 13.19 12.41
CA ILE A 94 -3.77 11.85 11.84
C ILE A 94 -2.44 11.11 11.86
N CYS A 95 -2.43 9.87 12.36
CA CYS A 95 -1.26 9.00 12.37
C CYS A 95 -1.04 8.35 10.99
N GLY A 96 0.16 7.84 10.73
CA GLY A 96 0.50 7.21 9.44
C GLY A 96 -0.41 6.05 9.07
N GLU A 97 -0.81 5.23 10.05
CA GLU A 97 -1.68 4.08 9.84
C GLU A 97 -3.09 4.52 9.44
N ARG A 98 -3.62 5.55 10.12
CA ARG A 98 -4.94 6.10 9.83
C ARG A 98 -4.95 6.80 8.46
N SER A 99 -3.89 7.52 8.10
CA SER A 99 -3.81 8.14 6.77
C SER A 99 -3.69 7.10 5.66
N ALA A 100 -2.95 6.00 5.86
CA ALA A 100 -2.87 4.89 4.91
C ALA A 100 -4.25 4.23 4.70
N ILE A 101 -4.99 3.96 5.78
CA ILE A 101 -6.35 3.43 5.73
C ILE A 101 -7.29 4.37 4.99
N CYS A 102 -7.31 5.66 5.35
CA CYS A 102 -8.15 6.65 4.68
C CYS A 102 -7.84 6.71 3.17
N ALA A 103 -6.57 6.73 2.79
CA ALA A 103 -6.16 6.74 1.39
C ALA A 103 -6.62 5.47 0.65
N ALA A 104 -6.45 4.29 1.25
CA ALA A 104 -6.84 3.03 0.65
C ALA A 104 -8.36 2.93 0.46
N VAL A 105 -9.12 3.41 1.45
CA VAL A 105 -10.58 3.48 1.40
C VAL A 105 -11.05 4.41 0.28
N VAL A 106 -10.43 5.58 0.12
CA VAL A 106 -10.75 6.50 -0.99
C VAL A 106 -10.43 5.88 -2.36
N GLN A 107 -9.39 5.05 -2.43
CA GLN A 107 -9.01 4.29 -3.64
C GLN A 107 -9.94 3.09 -3.93
N GLY A 108 -10.92 2.81 -3.06
CA GLY A 108 -11.89 1.73 -3.25
C GLY A 108 -11.54 0.41 -2.56
N HIS A 109 -10.40 0.32 -1.85
CA HIS A 109 -10.02 -0.88 -1.11
C HIS A 109 -10.74 -0.94 0.24
N ARG A 110 -11.19 -2.14 0.64
CA ARG A 110 -11.87 -2.39 1.93
C ARG A 110 -11.35 -3.61 2.69
N HIS A 111 -10.52 -4.43 2.05
CA HIS A 111 -9.98 -5.66 2.62
C HIS A 111 -8.46 -5.58 2.64
N PHE A 112 -7.89 -5.79 3.82
CA PHE A 112 -6.48 -5.54 4.09
C PHE A 112 -5.87 -6.72 4.84
N SER A 113 -4.72 -7.20 4.35
CA SER A 113 -4.04 -8.37 4.89
C SER A 113 -3.00 -8.00 5.96
N ALA A 114 -2.29 -6.90 5.75
CA ALA A 114 -1.19 -6.51 6.62
C ALA A 114 -0.93 -4.99 6.62
N ILE A 115 -0.26 -4.50 7.65
CA ILE A 115 0.28 -3.14 7.69
C ILE A 115 1.70 -3.15 8.27
N ALA A 116 2.61 -2.42 7.64
CA ALA A 116 3.90 -2.06 8.23
C ALA A 116 3.84 -0.64 8.79
N VAL A 117 4.39 -0.45 9.98
CA VAL A 117 4.54 0.84 10.65
C VAL A 117 6.01 1.07 10.88
N VAL A 118 6.52 2.18 10.37
CA VAL A 118 7.93 2.56 10.45
C VAL A 118 8.04 3.86 11.23
N THR A 119 8.90 3.87 12.23
CA THR A 119 9.17 5.06 13.05
C THR A 119 10.66 5.33 13.14
N ASP A 120 11.01 6.59 13.41
CA ASP A 120 12.39 7.03 13.64
C ASP A 120 12.82 7.01 15.13
N VAL A 121 12.12 6.26 15.99
CA VAL A 121 12.49 6.07 17.42
C VAL A 121 13.73 5.18 17.59
N GLY A 122 14.91 5.66 17.21
CA GLY A 122 16.19 4.98 17.47
C GLY A 122 16.15 3.46 17.25
N ASP A 123 16.49 2.71 18.30
CA ASP A 123 16.52 1.22 18.30
C ASP A 123 15.25 0.58 18.92
N ASP A 124 14.16 1.34 19.11
CA ASP A 124 12.88 0.81 19.61
C ASP A 124 11.88 0.60 18.46
N PHE A 125 10.74 -0.03 18.75
CA PHE A 125 9.67 -0.28 17.79
C PHE A 125 8.45 0.58 18.12
N GLY A 126 8.15 1.55 17.25
CA GLY A 126 6.90 2.30 17.32
C GLY A 126 5.70 1.36 17.17
N THR A 127 4.77 1.39 18.12
CA THR A 127 3.55 0.59 18.09
C THR A 127 2.34 1.46 17.72
N PRO A 128 1.33 0.93 16.99
CA PRO A 128 0.13 1.68 16.71
C PRO A 128 -0.53 2.18 18.00
N CYS A 129 -0.92 3.45 18.03
CA CYS A 129 -1.62 4.01 19.18
C CYS A 129 -3.03 3.42 19.31
N GLY A 130 -3.69 3.61 20.46
CA GLY A 130 -5.03 3.04 20.71
C GLY A 130 -6.06 3.39 19.63
N ALA A 131 -6.05 4.63 19.13
CA ALA A 131 -6.94 5.05 18.05
C ALA A 131 -6.64 4.33 16.72
N CYS A 132 -5.37 4.18 16.35
CA CYS A 132 -4.98 3.41 15.16
C CYS A 132 -5.41 1.95 15.30
N ARG A 133 -5.19 1.35 16.48
CA ARG A 133 -5.60 -0.03 16.73
C ARG A 133 -7.11 -0.20 16.53
N GLN A 134 -7.91 0.73 17.05
CA GLN A 134 -9.36 0.67 16.90
C GLN A 134 -9.80 0.85 15.43
N VAL A 135 -9.16 1.74 14.67
CA VAL A 135 -9.45 1.92 13.23
C VAL A 135 -9.05 0.69 12.43
N LEU A 136 -7.90 0.07 12.71
CA LEU A 136 -7.46 -1.14 12.01
C LEU A 136 -8.38 -2.34 12.34
N ALA A 137 -8.85 -2.44 13.59
CA ALA A 137 -9.78 -3.46 14.05
C ALA A 137 -11.14 -3.44 13.32
N GLU A 138 -11.56 -2.28 12.80
CA GLU A 138 -12.76 -2.16 11.95
C GLU A 138 -12.65 -3.01 10.68
N PHE A 139 -11.43 -3.15 10.13
CA PHE A 139 -11.22 -3.82 8.85
C PHE A 139 -10.80 -5.28 9.00
N SER A 140 -9.97 -5.61 9.99
CA SER A 140 -9.59 -7.00 10.26
C SER A 140 -8.87 -7.14 11.60
N MET A 141 -9.38 -8.05 12.45
CA MET A 141 -8.70 -8.45 13.69
C MET A 141 -7.53 -9.42 13.46
N ASP A 142 -7.50 -10.09 12.32
CA ASP A 142 -6.43 -11.02 11.95
C ASP A 142 -5.33 -10.34 11.12
N MET A 143 -5.49 -9.05 10.81
CA MET A 143 -4.49 -8.25 10.09
C MET A 143 -3.12 -8.38 10.75
N GLU A 144 -2.13 -8.70 9.93
CA GLU A 144 -0.75 -8.77 10.38
C GLU A 144 -0.16 -7.37 10.52
N VAL A 145 0.59 -7.16 11.60
CA VAL A 145 1.20 -5.86 11.90
C VAL A 145 2.70 -6.02 12.03
N TYR A 146 3.42 -5.27 11.21
CA TYR A 146 4.88 -5.24 11.19
C TYR A 146 5.35 -3.93 11.80
N LEU A 147 5.93 -4.03 13.00
CA LEU A 147 6.52 -2.90 13.71
C LEU A 147 7.98 -2.82 13.27
N ALA A 148 8.33 -1.82 12.47
CA ALA A 148 9.61 -1.76 11.79
C ALA A 148 10.43 -0.54 12.18
N GLN A 149 11.74 -0.74 12.21
CA GLN A 149 12.74 0.31 12.40
C GLN A 149 13.25 0.82 11.05
N MET A 150 13.85 2.01 11.05
CA MET A 150 14.57 2.54 9.89
C MET A 150 15.74 1.63 9.43
N SER A 151 16.27 0.81 10.34
CA SER A 151 17.29 -0.20 10.07
C SER A 151 16.80 -1.39 9.24
N GLY A 152 15.47 -1.55 9.10
CA GLY A 152 14.83 -2.70 8.47
C GLY A 152 14.55 -3.87 9.42
N LYS A 153 15.00 -3.82 10.69
CA LYS A 153 14.54 -4.78 11.72
C LYS A 153 13.05 -4.61 11.98
N TYR A 154 12.35 -5.71 12.27
CA TYR A 154 10.94 -5.65 12.58
C TYR A 154 10.49 -6.71 13.59
N ILE A 155 9.36 -6.43 14.25
CA ILE A 155 8.58 -7.40 15.02
C ILE A 155 7.26 -7.64 14.28
N LYS A 156 6.93 -8.92 14.02
CA LYS A 156 5.64 -9.32 13.48
C LYS A 156 4.67 -9.62 14.63
N THR A 157 3.47 -9.03 14.56
CA THR A 157 2.35 -9.29 15.47
C THR A 157 1.04 -9.25 14.70
N THR A 158 -0.11 -9.25 15.39
CA THR A 158 -1.43 -9.14 14.78
C THR A 158 -2.32 -8.16 15.53
N MET A 159 -3.38 -7.69 14.88
CA MET A 159 -4.37 -6.82 15.52
C MET A 159 -5.01 -7.46 16.76
N LYS A 160 -5.29 -8.76 16.73
CA LYS A 160 -5.79 -9.52 17.89
C LYS A 160 -4.88 -9.48 19.11
N LYS A 161 -3.55 -9.49 18.90
CA LYS A 161 -2.57 -9.36 19.99
C LYS A 161 -2.44 -7.92 20.48
N LEU A 162 -2.53 -6.95 19.56
CA LEU A 162 -2.40 -5.53 19.89
C LEU A 162 -3.65 -4.94 20.54
N LEU A 163 -4.83 -5.45 20.23
CA LEU A 163 -6.11 -4.99 20.79
C LEU A 163 -6.96 -6.18 21.23
N PRO A 164 -6.60 -6.85 22.34
CA PRO A 164 -7.38 -7.98 22.85
C PRO A 164 -8.77 -7.54 23.27
N ALA A 165 -9.76 -8.40 23.05
CA ALA A 165 -11.17 -8.16 23.40
C ALA A 165 -11.77 -6.87 22.78
N ALA A 166 -11.25 -6.46 21.62
CA ALA A 166 -11.65 -5.25 20.90
C ALA A 166 -13.17 -5.08 20.81
N PHE A 167 -13.60 -3.81 20.82
CA PHE A 167 -14.93 -3.47 20.34
C PHE A 167 -14.91 -3.50 18.81
N THR A 168 -15.72 -4.34 18.20
CA THR A 168 -15.82 -4.50 16.74
C THR A 168 -17.27 -4.33 16.29
N PRO A 169 -17.54 -4.19 14.98
CA PRO A 169 -18.91 -4.14 14.46
C PRO A 169 -19.82 -5.26 14.97
N ASP A 170 -19.28 -6.46 15.21
CA ASP A 170 -20.03 -7.59 15.80
C ASP A 170 -20.73 -7.24 17.13
N LYS A 171 -20.19 -6.28 17.89
CA LYS A 171 -20.78 -5.84 19.17
C LYS A 171 -21.89 -4.79 19.02
N LEU A 172 -22.10 -4.27 17.81
CA LEU A 172 -23.15 -3.30 17.53
C LEU A 172 -24.50 -3.96 17.19
N ASN A 173 -24.55 -5.29 17.04
CA ASN A 173 -25.74 -6.04 16.60
C ASN A 173 -26.31 -5.53 15.26
N ILE A 174 -25.44 -5.05 14.36
CA ILE A 174 -25.80 -4.58 13.00
C ILE A 174 -25.19 -5.49 11.94
#